data_AF-A0A429IIW3-F1
#
_entry.id   AF-A0A429IIW3-F1
#
_cell.length_a   1.000
_cell.length_b   1.000
_cell.length_c   1.000
_cell.angle_alpha   90.00
_cell.angle_beta   90.00
_cell.angle_gamma   90.00
#
_symmetry.space_group_name_H-M   'P 1'
#
loop_
_entity.id
_entity.type
_entity.pdbx_description
1 polymer ?
#
loop_
_entity_poly.entity_id
_entity_poly.type
_entity_poly.pdbx_seq_one_letter_code
_entity_poly.pdbx_strand_id
1 'polypeptide(L)'
;MSEQVHNRLAMVRAERKVSRQALADAVGAHYQTIGYIERGQYNPSLDLALRMAEFFELPVEALFSLRPFRPLTDEVYGRKQ
;
A
#
# COMPACT_ATOMS: atom_id res chain seq x y z
N MET A 1 -18.97 8.32 -8.48
CA MET A 1 -18.20 8.51 -7.23
C MET A 1 -16.82 7.93 -7.48
N SER A 2 -15.74 8.68 -7.32
CA SER A 2 -14.40 8.08 -7.49
C SER A 2 -14.18 7.10 -6.35
N GLU A 3 -14.14 5.81 -6.64
CA GLU A 3 -13.83 4.79 -5.64
C GLU A 3 -12.42 5.05 -5.11
N GLN A 4 -12.33 5.38 -3.82
CA GLN A 4 -11.06 5.62 -3.14
C GLN A 4 -10.34 4.27 -2.96
N VAL A 5 -9.08 4.18 -3.37
CA VAL A 5 -8.29 2.96 -3.19
C VAL A 5 -7.82 2.89 -1.74
N HIS A 6 -8.21 1.84 -1.03
CA HIS A 6 -7.66 1.52 0.28
C HIS A 6 -6.24 1.00 0.11
N ASN A 7 -5.32 1.36 1.01
CA ASN A 7 -3.94 0.89 0.95
C ASN A 7 -3.39 0.49 2.32
N ARG A 8 -2.42 -0.42 2.32
CA ARG A 8 -1.59 -0.84 3.46
C ARG A 8 -0.15 -0.37 3.33
N LEU A 9 0.14 0.56 2.40
CA LEU A 9 1.52 0.91 2.02
C LEU A 9 2.35 1.39 3.21
N ALA A 10 1.80 2.28 4.05
CA ALA A 10 2.50 2.79 5.22
C ALA A 10 2.89 1.68 6.22
N MET A 11 1.97 0.72 6.41
CA MET A 11 2.17 -0.43 7.30
C MET A 11 3.25 -1.36 6.76
N VAL A 12 3.14 -1.79 5.51
CA VAL A 12 4.14 -2.67 4.87
C VAL A 12 5.52 -2.00 4.86
N ARG A 13 5.57 -0.71 4.54
CA ARG A 13 6.82 0.04 4.51
C ARG A 13 7.47 0.12 5.90
N ALA A 14 6.69 0.34 6.96
CA ALA A 14 7.18 0.36 8.33
C ALA A 14 7.68 -1.03 8.79
N GLU A 15 6.93 -2.09 8.48
CA GLU A 15 7.29 -3.48 8.77
C GLU A 15 8.65 -3.85 8.13
N ARG A 16 8.85 -3.45 6.87
CA ARG A 16 10.08 -3.70 6.11
C ARG A 16 11.19 -2.68 6.40
N LYS A 17 10.99 -1.75 7.34
CA LYS A 17 11.94 -0.67 7.69
C LYS A 17 12.39 0.19 6.51
N VAL A 18 11.51 0.37 5.53
CA VAL A 18 11.78 1.19 4.33
C VAL A 18 11.37 2.64 4.62
N SER A 19 12.15 3.63 4.19
CA SER A 19 11.73 5.04 4.30
C SER A 19 10.88 5.43 3.09
N ARG A 20 10.06 6.48 3.21
CA ARG A 20 9.30 7.00 2.05
C ARG A 20 10.23 7.41 0.92
N GLN A 21 11.39 7.99 1.24
CA GLN A 21 12.40 8.38 0.27
C GLN A 21 12.96 7.16 -0.46
N ALA A 22 13.36 6.13 0.28
CA ALA A 22 13.90 4.90 -0.30
C ALA A 22 12.87 4.21 -1.24
N LEU A 23 11.60 4.18 -0.85
CA LEU A 23 10.55 3.66 -1.72
C LEU A 23 10.39 4.55 -2.97
N ALA A 24 10.30 5.86 -2.79
CA ALA A 24 10.16 6.82 -3.89
C ALA A 24 11.28 6.66 -4.94
N ASP A 25 12.53 6.56 -4.47
CA ASP A 25 13.71 6.35 -5.31
C ASP A 25 13.61 5.01 -6.06
N ALA A 26 13.26 3.93 -5.35
CA ALA A 26 13.17 2.59 -5.92
C ALA A 26 12.06 2.45 -6.98
N VAL A 27 10.91 3.11 -6.78
CA VAL A 27 9.78 3.05 -7.71
C VAL A 27 9.71 4.27 -8.64
N GLY A 28 10.78 5.08 -8.73
CA GLY A 28 10.84 6.24 -9.62
C GLY A 28 9.64 7.19 -9.46
N ALA A 29 9.25 7.48 -8.22
CA ALA A 29 8.15 8.37 -7.88
C ALA A 29 8.64 9.55 -7.06
N HIS A 30 7.85 10.63 -7.01
CA HIS A 30 8.18 11.75 -6.13
C HIS A 30 7.90 11.37 -4.66
N TYR A 31 8.76 11.79 -3.73
CA TYR A 31 8.61 11.52 -2.29
C TYR A 31 7.20 11.87 -1.76
N GLN A 32 6.67 13.02 -2.19
CA GLN A 32 5.33 13.46 -1.77
C GLN A 32 4.23 12.52 -2.26
N THR A 33 4.38 11.91 -3.45
CA THR A 33 3.43 10.94 -4.00
C THR A 33 3.25 9.76 -3.07
N ILE A 34 4.34 9.22 -2.51
CA ILE A 34 4.28 8.15 -1.51
C ILE A 34 3.47 8.61 -0.29
N GLY A 35 3.71 9.83 0.20
CA GLY A 35 2.96 10.40 1.31
C GLY A 35 1.46 10.58 1.01
N TYR A 36 1.11 11.04 -0.19
CA TYR A 36 -0.29 11.20 -0.61
C TYR A 36 -1.01 9.86 -0.72
N ILE A 37 -0.35 8.83 -1.26
CA ILE A 37 -0.89 7.46 -1.33
C ILE A 37 -1.15 6.92 0.08
N GLU A 38 -0.16 6.99 0.98
CA GLU A 38 -0.30 6.48 2.34
C GLU A 38 -1.46 7.13 3.12
N ARG A 39 -1.78 8.40 2.82
CA ARG A 39 -2.92 9.12 3.44
C ARG A 39 -4.24 8.93 2.69
N GLY A 40 -4.25 8.15 1.60
CA GLY A 40 -5.43 7.95 0.76
C GLY A 40 -5.86 9.20 -0.03
N GLN A 41 -4.97 10.19 -0.16
CA GLN A 41 -5.24 11.45 -0.87
C GLN A 41 -4.98 11.32 -2.38
N TYR A 42 -4.30 10.25 -2.80
CA TYR A 42 -3.99 9.96 -4.19
C TYR A 42 -4.08 8.46 -4.45
N ASN A 43 -4.87 8.08 -5.46
CA ASN A 43 -4.87 6.71 -5.96
C ASN A 43 -3.66 6.53 -6.88
N PRO A 44 -2.78 5.55 -6.66
CA PRO A 44 -1.68 5.29 -7.57
C PRO A 44 -2.23 4.87 -8.94
N SER A 45 -1.48 5.19 -10.00
CA SER A 45 -1.67 4.52 -11.29
C SER A 45 -1.37 3.03 -11.17
N LEU A 46 -1.88 2.24 -12.12
CA LEU A 46 -1.61 0.80 -12.15
C LEU A 46 -0.11 0.50 -12.21
N ASP A 47 0.66 1.24 -13.00
CA ASP A 47 2.11 1.04 -13.11
C ASP A 47 2.83 1.27 -11.76
N LEU A 48 2.43 2.30 -11.01
CA LEU A 48 3.06 2.64 -9.74
C LEU A 48 2.70 1.61 -8.68
N ALA A 49 1.44 1.15 -8.67
CA ALA A 49 0.98 0.09 -7.77
C ALA A 49 1.73 -1.23 -8.03
N LEU A 50 1.92 -1.61 -9.30
CA LEU A 50 2.66 -2.82 -9.67
C LEU A 50 4.15 -2.73 -9.32
N ARG A 51 4.80 -1.60 -9.55
CA ARG A 51 6.21 -1.40 -9.15
C ARG A 51 6.40 -1.46 -7.63
N MET A 52 5.46 -0.90 -6.86
CA MET A 52 5.48 -1.04 -5.40
C MET A 52 5.30 -2.49 -4.96
N ALA A 53 4.39 -3.23 -5.60
CA ALA A 53 4.15 -4.64 -5.33
C ALA A 53 5.41 -5.48 -5.60
N GLU A 54 6.06 -5.27 -6.74
CA GLU A 54 7.33 -5.90 -7.11
C GLU A 54 8.45 -5.56 -6.10
N PHE A 55 8.61 -4.29 -5.75
CA PHE A 55 9.62 -3.85 -4.77
C PHE A 55 9.47 -4.53 -3.40
N PHE A 56 8.24 -4.78 -2.96
CA PHE A 56 7.97 -5.44 -1.68
C PHE A 56 7.86 -6.97 -1.79
N GLU A 57 7.98 -7.54 -2.98
CA GLU A 57 7.77 -8.96 -3.26
C GLU A 57 6.39 -9.46 -2.78
N LEU A 58 5.35 -8.64 -3.00
CA LEU A 58 3.99 -8.91 -2.59
C LEU A 58 3.03 -8.81 -3.78
N PRO A 59 1.88 -9.51 -3.77
CA PRO A 59 0.82 -9.24 -4.74
C PRO A 59 0.27 -7.82 -4.54
N VAL A 60 -0.21 -7.19 -5.61
CA VAL A 60 -0.73 -5.81 -5.56
C VAL A 60 -1.92 -5.69 -4.59
N GLU A 61 -2.71 -6.75 -4.46
CA GLU A 61 -3.86 -6.86 -3.56
C GLU A 61 -3.47 -6.86 -2.07
N ALA A 62 -2.21 -7.19 -1.74
CA ALA A 62 -1.71 -7.04 -0.37
C ALA A 62 -1.42 -5.57 -0.01
N LEU A 63 -1.17 -4.72 -1.02
CA LEU A 63 -0.88 -3.31 -0.85
C LEU A 63 -2.11 -2.42 -1.08
N PHE A 64 -2.98 -2.77 -2.02
CA PHE A 64 -4.09 -1.95 -2.49
C PHE A 64 -5.38 -2.76 -2.64
N SER A 65 -6.52 -2.14 -2.36
CA SER A 65 -7.83 -2.79 -2.47
C SER A 65 -8.94 -1.76 -2.74
N LEU A 66 -9.94 -2.16 -3.52
CA LEU A 66 -11.18 -1.38 -3.70
C LEU A 66 -12.14 -1.50 -2.51
N ARG A 67 -11.85 -2.41 -1.57
CA ARG A 67 -12.60 -2.61 -0.33
C ARG A 67 -11.70 -2.31 0.88
N PRO A 68 -12.25 -1.83 2.01
CA PRO A 68 -11.49 -1.69 3.23
C PRO A 68 -10.77 -2.98 3.60
N PHE A 69 -9.51 -2.87 3.98
CA PHE A 69 -8.77 -4.00 4.53
C PHE A 69 -9.38 -4.42 5.86
N ARG A 70 -9.49 -5.74 6.08
CA ARG A 70 -9.87 -6.26 7.38
C ARG A 70 -8.79 -5.89 8.42
N PRO A 71 -9.14 -5.62 9.68
CA PRO A 71 -8.17 -5.49 10.74
C PRO A 71 -7.30 -6.76 10.84
N LEU A 72 -5.99 -6.61 11.06
CA LEU A 72 -5.09 -7.74 11.27
C LEU A 72 -5.52 -8.62 12.45
N THR A 73 -6.11 -8.02 13.49
CA THR A 73 -6.67 -8.75 14.64
C THR A 73 -7.75 -9.74 14.23
N ASP A 74 -8.57 -9.37 13.25
CA ASP A 74 -9.66 -10.22 12.75
C ASP A 74 -9.10 -11.34 11.87
N GLU A 75 -8.02 -11.09 11.13
CA GLU A 75 -7.34 -12.11 10.34
C GLU A 75 -6.61 -13.14 11.22
N VAL A 76 -6.01 -12.70 12.33
CA VAL A 76 -5.21 -13.56 13.22
C VAL A 76 -6.06 -14.27 14.28
N TYR A 77 -7.01 -13.56 14.90
CA TYR A 77 -7.80 -14.06 16.03
C TYR A 77 -9.29 -14.23 15.72
N GLY A 78 -9.78 -13.71 14.59
CA GLY A 78 -11.12 -13.96 14.10
C GLY A 78 -11.23 -15.37 13.55
N ARG A 79 -11.27 -16.36 14.43
CA ARG A 79 -11.56 -17.74 14.04
C ARG A 79 -12.94 -17.83 13.39
N LYS A 80 -12.91 -18.39 12.18
CA LYS A 80 -13.76 -19.47 11.65
C LYS A 80 -15.28 -19.28 11.74
N GLN A 81 -15.90 -19.18 10.57
CA GLN A 81 -16.80 -20.24 10.14
C GLN A 81 -16.18 -20.94 8.93
#